data_AF-A0A929E072-F1
#
_entry.id   AF-A0A929E072-F1
#
_cell.length_a   1.000
_cell.length_b   1.000
_cell.length_c   1.000
_cell.angle_alpha   90.00
_cell.angle_beta   90.00
_cell.angle_gamma   90.00
#
_symmetry.space_group_name_H-M   'P 1'
#
loop_
_entity.id
_entity.type
_entity.pdbx_description
1 polymer ?
#
loop_
_entity_poly.entity_id
_entity_poly.type
_entity_poly.pdbx_seq_one_letter_code
_entity_poly.pdbx_strand_id
1 'polypeptide(L)'
;MAAFTKRILGGTGLKVGPLGLAASYGAPAEAFEEAFEKGCNYFYLGSGRHKAGMRRAIRNLCRQGQRDRLVITIQTYARFGFLTEWFFKRNLRSIW
;
A
#
# COMPACT_ATOMS: atom_id res chain seq x y z
N MET A 1 -9.09 12.99 17.68
CA MET A 1 -8.01 13.51 16.81
C MET A 1 -8.58 13.70 15.42
N ALA A 2 -8.28 14.81 14.73
CA ALA A 2 -8.78 15.03 13.38
C ALA A 2 -8.11 14.06 12.40
N ALA A 3 -8.90 13.23 11.71
CA ALA A 3 -8.41 12.39 10.63
C ALA A 3 -7.93 13.26 9.46
N PHE A 4 -6.86 12.87 8.79
CA PHE A 4 -6.35 13.66 7.66
C PHE A 4 -7.40 13.83 6.56
N THR A 5 -7.60 15.07 6.09
CA THR A 5 -8.47 15.34 4.94
C THR A 5 -7.90 14.73 3.67
N LYS A 6 -8.67 13.85 3.02
CA LYS A 6 -8.26 13.19 1.77
C LYS A 6 -8.31 14.15 0.58
N ARG A 7 -7.39 13.97 -0.37
CA ARG A 7 -7.27 14.72 -1.63
C ARG A 7 -7.09 13.77 -2.82
N ILE A 8 -7.28 14.27 -4.04
CA ILE A 8 -7.03 13.49 -5.26
C ILE A 8 -5.52 13.29 -5.44
N LEU A 9 -5.12 12.05 -5.69
CA LEU A 9 -3.73 11.70 -6.00
C LEU A 9 -3.41 12.05 -7.46
N GLY A 10 -2.78 13.19 -7.70
CA GLY A 10 -2.39 13.63 -9.04
C GLY A 10 -3.56 13.61 -10.02
N GLY A 11 -3.36 13.06 -11.23
CA GLY A 11 -4.41 12.89 -12.25
C GLY A 11 -5.18 11.56 -12.17
N THR A 12 -5.06 10.77 -11.08
CA THR A 12 -5.58 9.39 -11.03
C THR A 12 -7.06 9.27 -10.67
N GLY A 13 -7.66 10.33 -10.11
CA GLY A 13 -9.02 10.29 -9.55
C GLY A 13 -9.13 9.55 -8.19
N LEU A 14 -8.06 8.94 -7.69
CA LEU A 14 -8.07 8.22 -6.41
C LEU A 14 -7.97 9.19 -5.23
N LYS A 15 -8.80 9.00 -4.19
CA LYS A 15 -8.80 9.81 -2.96
C LYS A 15 -7.86 9.22 -1.89
N VAL A 16 -6.82 9.96 -1.52
CA VAL A 16 -5.82 9.54 -0.53
C VAL A 16 -5.61 10.56 0.58
N GLY A 17 -5.16 10.12 1.75
CA GLY A 17 -4.58 11.00 2.76
C GLY A 17 -3.30 11.69 2.24
N PRO A 18 -2.87 12.80 2.86
CA PRO A 18 -1.69 13.56 2.45
C PRO A 18 -0.37 12.81 2.72
N LEU A 19 -0.41 11.73 3.50
CA LEU A 19 0.74 10.90 3.83
C LEU A 19 0.59 9.50 3.25
N GLY A 20 1.66 9.01 2.62
CA GLY A 20 1.79 7.63 2.17
C GLY A 20 2.74 6.82 3.07
N LEU A 21 2.50 5.52 3.18
CA LEU A 21 3.32 4.62 4.01
C LEU A 21 4.19 3.75 3.12
N ALA A 22 5.50 3.70 3.37
CA ALA A 22 6.44 2.85 2.64
C ALA A 22 6.85 1.61 3.45
N ALA A 23 6.94 0.46 2.78
CA ALA A 23 7.21 -0.82 3.43
C ALA A 23 8.68 -1.08 3.81
N SER A 24 9.62 -0.21 3.47
CA SER A 24 11.04 -0.58 3.35
C SER A 24 11.77 -0.89 4.67
N TYR A 25 11.27 -0.41 5.81
CA TYR A 25 11.95 -0.50 7.11
C TYR A 25 11.39 -1.55 8.07
N GLY A 26 10.48 -2.42 7.61
CA GLY A 26 10.06 -3.58 8.41
C GLY A 26 9.16 -3.27 9.60
N ALA A 27 8.41 -2.16 9.54
CA ALA A 27 7.38 -1.88 10.53
C ALA A 27 6.40 -3.07 10.65
N PRO A 28 5.88 -3.33 11.86
CA PRO A 28 4.91 -4.39 12.11
C PRO A 28 3.55 -4.04 11.47
N ALA A 29 2.65 -5.03 11.35
CA ALA A 29 1.38 -4.84 10.65
C ALA A 29 0.48 -3.81 11.34
N GLU A 30 0.49 -3.86 12.67
CA GLU A 30 -0.28 -3.04 13.60
C GLU A 30 -0.01 -1.54 13.39
N ALA A 31 1.25 -1.17 13.07
CA ALA A 31 1.60 0.21 12.77
C ALA A 31 0.97 0.72 11.47
N PHE A 32 0.84 -0.13 10.45
CA PHE A 32 0.16 0.23 9.19
C PHE A 32 -1.35 0.30 9.38
N GLU A 33 -1.92 -0.58 10.20
CA GLU A 33 -3.34 -0.59 10.55
C GLU A 33 -3.73 0.67 11.33
N GLU A 34 -2.96 1.04 12.35
CA GLU A 34 -3.16 2.28 13.13
C GLU A 34 -3.07 3.52 12.22
N ALA A 35 -2.07 3.57 11.34
CA ALA A 35 -1.94 4.67 10.40
C ALA A 35 -3.13 4.73 9.42
N PHE A 36 -3.65 3.59 8.98
CA PHE A 36 -4.84 3.52 8.14
C PHE A 36 -6.08 4.07 8.85
N GLU A 37 -6.27 3.73 10.12
CA GLU A 37 -7.34 4.29 10.96
C GLU A 37 -7.24 5.81 11.10
N LYS A 38 -6.02 6.34 11.20
CA LYS A 38 -5.73 7.79 11.24
C LYS A 38 -5.90 8.48 9.88
N GLY A 39 -6.23 7.75 8.82
CA GLY A 39 -6.53 8.29 7.48
C GLY A 39 -5.42 8.13 6.45
N CYS A 40 -4.30 7.49 6.79
CA CYS A 40 -3.23 7.17 5.85
C CYS A 40 -3.61 5.93 5.02
N ASN A 41 -4.37 6.11 3.95
CA ASN A 41 -4.86 5.01 3.11
C ASN A 41 -4.02 4.74 1.86
N TYR A 42 -2.88 5.41 1.70
CA TYR A 42 -2.00 5.28 0.54
C TYR A 42 -0.75 4.48 0.90
N PHE A 43 -0.69 3.23 0.47
CA PHE A 43 0.40 2.31 0.79
C PHE A 43 1.32 2.13 -0.41
N TYR A 44 2.61 2.27 -0.16
CA TYR A 44 3.67 2.08 -1.14
C TYR A 44 4.40 0.77 -0.88
N LEU A 45 4.05 -0.23 -1.68
CA LEU A 45 4.66 -1.56 -1.67
C LEU A 45 5.86 -1.57 -2.62
N GLY A 46 7.02 -1.19 -2.07
CA GLY A 46 8.29 -1.21 -2.78
C GLY A 46 8.83 -2.63 -3.07
N SER A 47 9.97 -2.67 -3.76
CA SER A 47 10.71 -3.91 -4.05
C SER A 47 11.55 -4.43 -2.88
N GLY A 48 11.61 -3.69 -1.76
CA GLY A 48 12.42 -4.00 -0.59
C GLY A 48 12.06 -5.33 0.11
N ARG A 49 13.00 -5.83 0.93
CA ARG A 49 12.89 -7.12 1.62
C ARG A 49 11.89 -7.10 2.78
N HIS A 50 11.67 -5.95 3.42
CA HIS A 50 10.96 -5.85 4.70
C HIS A 50 9.46 -5.53 4.59
N LYS A 51 8.76 -6.13 3.63
CA LYS A 51 7.34 -5.85 3.33
C LYS A 51 6.32 -6.77 4.01
N ALA A 52 6.77 -7.67 4.86
CA ALA A 52 5.89 -8.66 5.50
C ALA A 52 4.79 -8.02 6.36
N GLY A 53 5.14 -7.00 7.16
CA GLY A 53 4.19 -6.25 7.98
C GLY A 53 3.10 -5.58 7.14
N MET A 54 3.48 -4.81 6.11
CA MET A 54 2.52 -4.15 5.22
C MET A 54 1.62 -5.16 4.48
N ARG A 55 2.17 -6.28 3.99
CA ARG A 55 1.37 -7.33 3.34
C ARG A 55 0.33 -7.93 4.30
N ARG A 56 0.71 -8.16 5.55
CA ARG A 56 -0.19 -8.65 6.59
C ARG A 56 -1.30 -7.64 6.89
N ALA A 57 -0.94 -6.37 7.06
CA ALA A 57 -1.89 -5.27 7.26
C ALA A 57 -2.89 -5.16 6.10
N ILE A 58 -2.43 -5.21 4.85
CA ILE A 58 -3.32 -5.18 3.67
C ILE A 58 -4.33 -6.32 3.73
N ARG A 59 -3.88 -7.56 4.00
CA ARG A 59 -4.80 -8.71 4.09
C ARG A 59 -5.80 -8.57 5.24
N ASN A 60 -5.36 -8.09 6.39
CA ASN A 60 -6.24 -7.87 7.55
C ASN A 60 -7.32 -6.82 7.22
N LEU A 61 -6.92 -5.67 6.68
CA LEU A 61 -7.84 -4.60 6.27
C LEU A 61 -8.82 -5.06 5.18
N CYS A 62 -8.36 -5.85 4.20
CA CYS A 62 -9.24 -6.45 3.19
C CYS A 62 -10.28 -7.40 3.82
N ARG A 63 -9.87 -8.25 4.76
CA ARG A 63 -10.79 -9.15 5.50
C ARG A 63 -11.83 -8.39 6.32
N GLN A 64 -11.48 -7.18 6.77
CA GLN A 64 -12.38 -6.26 7.46
C GLN A 64 -13.27 -5.44 6.50
N GLY A 65 -13.26 -5.74 5.19
CA GLY A 65 -14.07 -5.03 4.20
C GLY A 65 -13.54 -3.65 3.79
N GLN A 66 -12.30 -3.30 4.15
CA GLN A 66 -11.74 -1.96 3.90
C GLN A 66 -11.03 -1.82 2.55
N ARG A 67 -11.22 -2.78 1.62
CA ARG A 67 -10.49 -2.84 0.35
C ARG A 67 -10.68 -1.58 -0.49
N ASP A 68 -11.89 -1.03 -0.58
CA ASP A 68 -12.21 0.13 -1.42
C ASP A 68 -11.58 1.43 -0.92
N ARG A 69 -11.22 1.47 0.36
CA ARG A 69 -10.53 2.62 0.95
C ARG A 69 -9.02 2.58 0.69
N LEU A 70 -8.44 1.41 0.42
CA LEU A 70 -7.00 1.25 0.23
C LEU A 70 -6.57 1.66 -1.18
N VAL A 71 -5.54 2.48 -1.25
CA VAL A 71 -4.80 2.79 -2.47
C VAL A 71 -3.39 2.22 -2.33
N ILE A 72 -3.01 1.33 -3.23
CA ILE A 72 -1.74 0.60 -3.15
C ILE A 72 -0.92 0.88 -4.41
N THR A 73 0.27 1.45 -4.23
CA THR A 73 1.28 1.55 -5.28
C THR A 73 2.21 0.35 -5.19
N ILE A 74 2.38 -0.36 -6.30
CA ILE A 74 3.37 -1.44 -6.43
C ILE A 74 4.50 -0.91 -7.29
N GLN A 75 5.71 -0.81 -6.73
CA GLN A 75 6.89 -0.43 -7.50
C GLN A 75 7.59 -1.66 -8.07
N THR A 76 8.02 -1.55 -9.33
CA THR A 76 8.92 -2.50 -9.99
C THR A 76 10.22 -1.81 -10.41
N TYR A 77 11.35 -2.52 -10.30
CA TYR A 77 12.66 -2.12 -10.83
C TYR A 77 13.06 -3.02 -12.01
N ALA A 78 12.07 -3.51 -12.77
CA ALA A 78 12.32 -4.34 -13.94
C ALA A 78 13.20 -3.58 -14.95
N ARG A 79 14.38 -4.12 -15.26
CA ARG A 79 15.29 -3.53 -16.26
C ARG A 79 14.83 -3.78 -17.70
N PHE A 80 13.95 -4.76 -17.89
CA PHE A 80 13.36 -5.12 -19.17
C PHE A 80 11.84 -5.00 -19.09
N GLY A 81 11.23 -4.35 -20.08
CA GLY A 81 9.79 -4.05 -20.10
C GLY A 81 8.92 -5.29 -19.89
N PHE A 82 9.26 -6.42 -20.54
CA PHE A 82 8.50 -7.67 -20.42
C PHE A 82 8.50 -8.26 -19.01
N LEU A 83 9.51 -7.97 -18.18
CA LEU A 83 9.56 -8.42 -16.79
C LEU A 83 8.65 -7.59 -15.88
N THR A 84 8.26 -6.38 -16.29
CA THR A 84 7.41 -5.47 -15.50
C THR A 84 6.10 -6.14 -15.12
N GLU A 85 5.41 -6.73 -16.09
CA GLU A 85 4.15 -7.42 -15.86
C GLU A 85 4.32 -8.62 -14.93
N TRP A 86 5.39 -9.41 -15.13
CA TRP A 86 5.69 -10.57 -14.29
C TRP A 86 5.93 -10.16 -12.83
N PHE A 87 6.78 -9.16 -12.58
CA PHE A 87 7.04 -8.65 -11.24
C PHE A 87 5.81 -8.01 -10.62
N PHE A 88 5.02 -7.27 -11.40
CA PHE A 88 3.78 -6.66 -10.95
C PHE A 88 2.78 -7.73 -10.47
N LYS A 89 2.46 -8.72 -11.32
CA LYS A 89 1.56 -9.82 -10.98
C LYS A 89 2.07 -10.63 -9.79
N ARG A 90 3.38 -10.87 -9.71
CA ARG A 90 3.99 -11.58 -8.57
C ARG A 90 3.83 -10.81 -7.25
N ASN A 91 4.01 -9.48 -7.26
CA ASN A 91 3.78 -8.67 -6.06
C ASN A 91 2.29 -8.58 -5.73
N LEU A 92 1.41 -8.47 -6.72
CA LEU A 92 -0.04 -8.48 -6.51
C LEU A 92 -0.48 -9.77 -5.81
N ARG A 93 -0.08 -10.95 -6.31
CA ARG A 93 -0.39 -12.24 -5.65
C ARG A 93 0.14 -12.35 -4.22
N SER A 94 1.13 -11.55 -3.82
CA SER A 94 1.71 -11.62 -2.48
C SER A 94 0.96 -10.84 -1.41
N ILE A 95 0.02 -9.99 -1.81
CA ILE A 95 -0.85 -9.19 -0.92
C ILE A 95 -2.30 -9.70 -0.87
N TRP A 96 -2.63 -10.69 -1.70
CA TRP A 96 -3.91 -11.40 -1.66
C TRP A 96 -3.78 -12.68 -0.83
#